data_AF-A0A2P4S7C4-F1
#
_entry.id   AF-A0A2P4S7C4-F1
#
_cell.length_a   1.000
_cell.length_b   1.000
_cell.length_c   1.000
_cell.angle_alpha   90.00
_cell.angle_beta   90.00
_cell.angle_gamma   90.00
#
_symmetry.space_group_name_H-M   'P 1'
#
loop_
_entity.id
_entity.type
_entity.pdbx_description
1 polymer ?
#
loop_
_entity_poly.entity_id
_entity_poly.type
_entity_poly.pdbx_seq_one_letter_code
_entity_poly.pdbx_strand_id
1 'polypeptide(L)'
;MVLLVPRVTVVRPALPAPLVLPVPPVPPAPSVLLAKTEIAGPPGSAGAAGKDGLNGLPGPIGPPGPRGRTGEVGPVGPPGPPGPPGPPGPPSGGFDFSFLPQPPQEKAHDGGRYYRADDANVMRDRDLEVDTTLKSLSQQIENIRSPEGTRKNPARTCRDLKMCHGDWKS
;
A
#
# COMPACT_ATOMS: atom_id res chain seq x y z
N MET A 1 -16.69 -32.19 -0.30
CA MET A 1 -17.38 -31.58 0.85
C MET A 1 -17.34 -30.07 0.65
N VAL A 2 -18.40 -29.49 0.09
CA VAL A 2 -18.45 -28.06 -0.26
C VAL A 2 -18.95 -27.31 0.97
N LEU A 3 -18.10 -26.47 1.57
CA LEU A 3 -18.49 -25.64 2.72
C LEU A 3 -19.41 -24.52 2.23
N LEU A 4 -20.71 -24.66 2.48
CA LEU A 4 -21.71 -23.61 2.26
C LEU A 4 -21.60 -22.58 3.39
N VAL A 5 -20.95 -21.45 3.13
CA VAL A 5 -20.89 -20.34 4.10
C VAL A 5 -22.18 -19.51 3.98
N PRO A 6 -22.99 -19.36 5.04
CA PRO A 6 -24.22 -18.58 4.98
C PRO A 6 -23.87 -17.08 4.89
N ARG A 7 -24.29 -16.43 3.80
CA ARG A 7 -24.23 -14.96 3.66
C ARG A 7 -25.19 -14.34 4.67
N VAL A 8 -24.66 -13.75 5.74
CA VAL A 8 -25.43 -12.92 6.67
C VAL A 8 -25.66 -11.56 6.01
N THR A 9 -26.84 -11.37 5.42
CA THR A 9 -27.29 -10.08 4.88
C THR A 9 -27.73 -9.21 6.06
N VAL A 10 -26.95 -8.19 6.41
CA VAL A 10 -27.32 -7.20 7.44
C VAL A 10 -28.40 -6.29 6.86
N VAL A 11 -29.66 -6.50 7.28
CA VAL A 11 -30.78 -5.59 6.97
C VAL A 11 -30.62 -4.34 7.83
N ARG A 12 -30.26 -3.21 7.20
CA ARG A 12 -30.23 -1.90 7.86
C ARG A 12 -31.67 -1.41 8.08
N PRO A 13 -32.06 -0.97 9.29
CA PRO A 13 -33.37 -0.37 9.51
C PRO A 13 -33.43 1.01 8.84
N ALA A 14 -34.48 1.21 8.03
CA ALA A 14 -34.78 2.49 7.40
C ALA A 14 -35.15 3.53 8.46
N LEU A 15 -34.44 4.66 8.49
CA LEU A 15 -34.81 5.78 9.35
C LEU A 15 -36.12 6.44 8.84
N PRO A 16 -37.01 6.87 9.73
CA PRO A 16 -38.24 7.56 9.33
C PRO A 16 -37.93 8.96 8.80
N ALA A 17 -38.62 9.33 7.71
CA ALA A 17 -38.51 10.64 7.08
C ALA A 17 -38.98 11.77 8.04
N PRO A 18 -38.38 12.97 7.96
CA PRO A 18 -38.80 14.09 8.78
C PRO A 18 -40.19 14.57 8.33
N LEU A 19 -41.14 14.61 9.27
CA LEU A 19 -42.45 15.21 9.07
C LEU A 19 -42.29 16.72 8.92
N VAL A 20 -42.46 17.21 7.69
CA VAL A 20 -42.56 18.64 7.40
C VAL A 20 -43.96 19.10 7.79
N LEU A 21 -44.06 19.81 8.92
CA LEU A 21 -45.31 20.45 9.33
C LEU A 21 -45.57 21.70 8.47
N PRO A 22 -46.80 21.90 7.96
CA PRO A 22 -47.14 23.09 7.18
C PRO A 22 -47.19 24.33 8.08
N VAL A 23 -46.40 25.35 7.73
CA VAL A 23 -46.40 26.66 8.42
C VAL A 23 -47.67 27.42 8.02
N PRO A 24 -48.46 27.95 8.98
CA PRO A 24 -49.68 28.69 8.67
C PRO A 24 -49.37 30.06 8.02
N PRO A 25 -50.24 30.54 7.12
CA PRO A 25 -50.04 31.83 6.46
C PRO A 25 -50.20 33.00 7.44
N VAL A 26 -49.23 33.92 7.44
CA VAL A 26 -49.27 35.19 8.17
C VAL A 26 -50.30 36.14 7.53
N PRO A 27 -51.20 36.77 8.31
CA PRO A 27 -52.11 37.78 7.78
C PRO A 27 -51.39 39.13 7.55
N PRO A 28 -51.74 39.91 6.51
CA PRO A 28 -51.21 41.26 6.32
C PRO A 28 -51.85 42.26 7.30
N ALA A 29 -51.04 43.24 7.74
CA ALA A 29 -51.43 44.33 8.62
C ALA A 29 -52.35 45.37 7.92
N PRO A 30 -53.19 46.11 8.68
CA PRO A 30 -54.19 47.02 8.11
C PRO A 30 -53.62 48.38 7.70
N SER A 31 -54.11 48.89 6.56
CA SER A 31 -53.84 50.24 6.04
C SER A 31 -54.58 51.32 6.85
N VAL A 32 -53.86 52.36 7.26
CA VAL A 32 -54.42 53.52 7.97
C VAL A 32 -54.83 54.62 6.97
N LEU A 33 -56.15 54.79 6.87
CA LEU A 33 -56.94 56.03 6.80
C LEU A 33 -56.39 57.28 6.06
N LEU A 34 -57.12 57.71 5.02
CA LEU A 34 -57.54 59.11 4.91
C LEU A 34 -58.91 59.22 4.22
N ALA A 35 -59.89 59.73 4.95
CA ALA A 35 -61.27 59.96 4.54
C ALA A 35 -61.43 61.23 3.68
N LYS A 36 -62.26 61.19 2.62
CA LYS A 36 -63.30 62.20 2.32
C LYS A 36 -64.17 61.81 1.10
N THR A 37 -65.48 61.68 1.35
CA THR A 37 -66.65 61.97 0.48
C THR A 37 -66.81 61.33 -0.92
N GLU A 38 -67.98 60.70 -1.06
CA GLU A 38 -68.64 60.10 -2.23
C GLU A 38 -68.54 60.90 -3.55
N ILE A 39 -68.10 60.23 -4.63
CA ILE A 39 -68.88 59.85 -5.84
C ILE A 39 -68.19 58.59 -6.41
N ALA A 40 -68.90 57.48 -6.60
CA ALA A 40 -68.28 56.24 -7.10
C ALA A 40 -67.75 56.43 -8.54
N GLY A 41 -66.42 56.37 -8.70
CA GLY A 41 -65.75 56.33 -10.00
C GLY A 41 -65.82 54.93 -10.65
N PRO A 42 -65.55 54.82 -11.97
CA PRO A 42 -65.56 53.53 -12.67
C PRO A 42 -64.57 52.53 -12.03
N PRO A 43 -64.83 51.21 -12.09
CA PRO A 43 -63.95 50.20 -11.53
C PRO A 43 -62.50 50.40 -12.00
N GLY A 44 -61.54 50.39 -11.07
CA GLY A 44 -60.12 50.55 -11.39
C GLY A 44 -59.65 49.49 -12.37
N SER A 45 -58.70 49.84 -13.24
CA SER A 45 -58.11 48.92 -14.22
C SER A 45 -57.50 47.70 -13.52
N ALA A 46 -57.63 46.53 -14.16
CA ALA A 46 -57.05 45.29 -13.66
C ALA A 46 -55.54 45.47 -13.41
N GLY A 47 -55.07 45.04 -12.24
CA GLY A 47 -53.66 45.13 -11.87
C GLY A 47 -52.76 44.40 -12.87
N ALA A 48 -51.56 44.92 -13.09
CA ALA A 48 -50.58 44.31 -14.00
C ALA A 48 -50.26 42.86 -13.58
N ALA A 49 -50.03 41.99 -14.56
CA ALA A 49 -49.65 40.61 -14.33
C ALA A 49 -48.39 40.53 -13.44
N GLY A 50 -48.39 39.59 -12.49
CA GLY A 50 -47.25 39.36 -11.61
C GLY A 50 -45.99 39.06 -12.41
N LYS A 51 -44.85 39.57 -11.94
CA LYS A 51 -43.53 39.31 -12.55
C LYS A 51 -43.20 37.81 -12.48
N ASP A 52 -42.64 37.28 -13.57
CA ASP A 52 -42.21 35.87 -13.62
C ASP A 52 -41.22 35.59 -12.48
N GLY A 53 -41.35 34.40 -11.87
CA GLY A 53 -40.48 33.96 -10.79
C GLY A 53 -39.02 33.88 -11.24
N LEU A 54 -38.09 34.19 -10.33
CA LEU A 54 -36.66 34.08 -10.61
C LEU A 54 -36.29 32.62 -10.91
N ASN A 55 -35.45 32.41 -11.92
CA ASN A 55 -34.90 31.09 -12.22
C ASN A 55 -34.17 30.52 -10.99
N GLY A 56 -34.40 29.23 -10.72
CA GLY A 56 -33.74 28.52 -9.62
C GLY A 56 -32.21 28.55 -9.73
N LEU A 57 -31.53 28.49 -8.59
CA LEU A 57 -30.07 28.47 -8.54
C LEU A 57 -29.52 27.23 -9.27
N PRO A 58 -28.37 27.34 -9.96
CA PRO A 58 -27.68 26.19 -10.53
C PRO A 58 -27.41 25.11 -9.47
N GLY A 59 -27.57 23.84 -9.86
CA GLY A 59 -27.31 22.71 -8.97
C GLY A 59 -25.84 22.63 -8.53
N PRO A 60 -25.55 21.92 -7.42
CA PRO A 60 -24.19 21.76 -6.94
C PRO A 60 -23.31 21.01 -7.95
N ILE A 61 -22.01 21.30 -7.93
CA ILE A 61 -21.00 20.57 -8.72
C ILE A 61 -20.98 19.09 -8.29
N GLY A 62 -20.95 18.20 -9.28
CA GLY A 62 -20.89 16.75 -9.07
C GLY A 62 -19.59 16.32 -8.35
N PRO A 63 -19.58 15.12 -7.74
CA PRO A 63 -18.40 14.61 -7.06
C PRO A 63 -17.22 14.40 -8.02
N PRO A 64 -15.96 14.52 -7.54
CA PRO A 64 -14.78 14.18 -8.34
C PRO A 64 -14.86 12.75 -8.89
N GLY A 65 -14.41 12.56 -10.14
CA GLY A 65 -14.37 11.25 -10.78
C GLY A 65 -13.44 10.26 -10.07
N PRO A 66 -13.62 8.94 -10.29
CA PRO A 66 -12.76 7.93 -9.71
C PRO A 66 -11.32 8.05 -10.19
N ARG A 67 -10.36 7.70 -9.32
CA ARG A 67 -8.93 7.64 -9.67
C ARG A 67 -8.72 6.64 -10.82
N GLY A 68 -7.94 7.03 -11.83
CA GLY A 68 -7.58 6.16 -12.95
C GLY A 68 -6.88 4.87 -12.50
N ARG A 69 -6.95 3.83 -13.32
CA ARG A 69 -6.30 2.53 -13.06
C ARG A 69 -4.79 2.71 -12.92
N THR A 70 -4.18 2.00 -11.96
CA THR A 70 -2.72 1.89 -11.84
C THR A 70 -2.15 1.34 -13.15
N GLY A 71 -1.09 1.95 -13.66
CA GLY A 71 -0.42 1.49 -14.89
C GLY A 71 0.12 0.07 -14.76
N GLU A 72 0.27 -0.62 -15.89
CA GLU A 72 0.83 -1.98 -15.93
C GLU A 72 2.29 -2.00 -15.49
N VAL A 73 2.70 -3.10 -14.85
CA VAL A 73 4.09 -3.33 -14.45
C VAL A 73 4.97 -3.43 -15.70
N GLY A 74 6.09 -2.72 -15.72
CA GLY A 74 7.05 -2.75 -16.83
C GLY A 74 7.66 -4.15 -17.05
N PRO A 75 8.18 -4.42 -18.26
CA PRO A 75 8.76 -5.73 -18.57
C PRO A 75 10.00 -6.02 -17.72
N VAL A 76 10.26 -7.31 -17.46
CA VAL A 76 11.47 -7.80 -16.80
C VAL A 76 12.71 -7.43 -17.63
N GLY A 77 13.76 -6.94 -16.98
CA GLY A 77 15.03 -6.60 -17.64
C GLY A 77 15.75 -7.83 -18.22
N PRO A 78 16.66 -7.65 -19.19
CA PRO A 78 17.40 -8.75 -19.81
C PRO A 78 18.33 -9.45 -18.80
N PRO A 79 18.68 -10.73 -19.01
CA PRO A 79 19.71 -11.42 -18.24
C PRO A 79 21.05 -10.68 -18.29
N GLY A 80 21.80 -10.72 -17.18
CA GLY A 80 23.15 -10.16 -17.11
C GLY A 80 24.14 -10.91 -18.01
N PRO A 81 25.29 -10.28 -18.36
CA PRO A 81 26.33 -10.93 -19.15
C PRO A 81 26.99 -12.09 -18.38
N PRO A 82 27.58 -13.07 -19.08
CA PRO A 82 28.41 -14.10 -18.46
C PRO A 82 29.55 -13.51 -17.62
N GLY A 83 29.88 -14.14 -16.51
CA GLY A 83 31.02 -13.74 -15.67
C GLY A 83 32.37 -13.91 -16.39
N PRO A 84 33.43 -13.22 -15.92
CA PRO A 84 34.76 -13.35 -16.49
C PRO A 84 35.34 -14.78 -16.27
N PRO A 85 36.27 -15.24 -17.11
CA PRO A 85 37.02 -16.47 -16.89
C PRO A 85 37.72 -16.49 -15.53
N GLY A 86 37.75 -17.65 -14.87
CA GLY A 86 38.48 -17.81 -13.62
C GLY A 86 39.99 -17.64 -13.77
N PRO A 87 40.72 -17.32 -12.69
CA PRO A 87 42.17 -17.18 -12.73
C PRO A 87 42.87 -18.51 -13.07
N PRO A 88 44.06 -18.49 -13.69
CA PRO A 88 44.87 -19.68 -13.94
C PRO A 88 45.17 -20.46 -12.66
N GLY A 89 45.15 -21.79 -12.74
CA GLY A 89 45.49 -22.66 -11.62
C GLY A 89 46.96 -22.53 -11.17
N PRO A 90 47.27 -22.83 -9.90
CA PRO A 90 48.64 -22.79 -9.38
C PRO A 90 49.55 -23.80 -10.10
N PRO A 91 50.84 -23.48 -10.31
CA PRO A 91 51.77 -24.33 -11.02
C PRO A 91 51.98 -25.66 -10.27
N SER A 92 51.73 -26.78 -10.95
CA SER A 92 52.07 -28.11 -10.47
C SER A 92 53.59 -28.24 -10.42
N GLY A 93 54.14 -28.26 -9.20
CA GLY A 93 55.56 -28.55 -8.96
C GLY A 93 55.94 -29.88 -9.61
N GLY A 94 57.04 -29.85 -10.36
CA GLY A 94 57.53 -30.96 -11.16
C GLY A 94 57.79 -32.23 -10.35
N PHE A 95 57.57 -33.36 -11.00
CA PHE A 95 57.98 -34.67 -10.52
C PHE A 95 58.93 -35.28 -11.55
N ASP A 96 60.22 -35.09 -11.33
CA ASP A 96 61.26 -35.98 -11.80
C ASP A 96 61.26 -37.24 -10.91
N PHE A 97 61.11 -38.42 -11.51
CA PHE A 97 61.23 -39.69 -10.79
C PHE A 97 62.06 -40.67 -11.61
N SER A 98 63.36 -40.72 -11.35
CA SER A 98 64.17 -41.91 -11.61
C SER A 98 65.43 -41.92 -10.75
N PHE A 99 65.54 -42.98 -9.94
CA PHE A 99 66.77 -43.52 -9.34
C PHE A 99 67.21 -42.96 -7.96
N LEU A 100 66.73 -43.58 -6.86
CA LEU A 100 67.53 -44.23 -5.78
C LEU A 100 66.64 -44.63 -4.56
N PRO A 101 67.04 -45.60 -3.70
CA PRO A 101 66.13 -46.36 -2.82
C PRO A 101 66.06 -45.89 -1.34
N GLN A 102 64.83 -45.63 -0.85
CA GLN A 102 64.26 -45.74 0.53
C GLN A 102 64.92 -44.97 1.72
N PRO A 103 64.18 -44.54 2.80
CA PRO A 103 63.21 -45.35 3.56
C PRO A 103 61.97 -44.52 4.09
N PRO A 104 61.20 -44.91 5.13
CA PRO A 104 59.77 -45.14 5.02
C PRO A 104 58.95 -44.13 5.86
N GLN A 105 58.28 -43.16 5.24
CA GLN A 105 57.18 -42.44 5.90
C GLN A 105 56.19 -42.01 4.84
N GLU A 106 55.17 -42.83 4.66
CA GLU A 106 53.87 -42.69 5.31
C GLU A 106 53.02 -41.66 4.57
N LYS A 107 51.98 -42.20 3.96
CA LYS A 107 50.92 -41.51 3.23
C LYS A 107 51.44 -40.75 2.03
N ALA A 108 51.34 -41.44 0.90
CA ALA A 108 50.88 -40.83 -0.33
C ALA A 108 50.03 -39.60 0.02
N HIS A 109 50.51 -38.41 -0.34
CA HIS A 109 49.71 -37.22 -0.30
C HIS A 109 48.63 -37.41 -1.38
N ASP A 110 47.59 -38.14 -0.98
CA ASP A 110 46.36 -38.31 -1.72
C ASP A 110 45.89 -36.91 -2.09
N GLY A 111 45.95 -36.62 -3.39
CA GLY A 111 45.33 -35.47 -4.04
C GLY A 111 43.80 -35.53 -3.98
N GLY A 112 43.26 -35.85 -2.80
CA GLY A 112 41.85 -36.05 -2.50
C GLY A 112 41.43 -35.43 -1.15
N ARG A 113 42.27 -34.58 -0.54
CA ARG A 113 41.90 -33.87 0.70
C ARG A 113 40.80 -32.82 0.55
N TYR A 114 40.28 -32.60 -0.66
CA TYR A 114 39.15 -31.70 -0.88
C TYR A 114 37.77 -32.34 -0.58
N TYR A 115 37.71 -33.62 -0.21
CA TYR A 115 36.49 -34.27 0.30
C TYR A 115 36.76 -35.07 1.59
N ARG A 116 37.38 -34.46 2.60
CA ARG A 116 37.34 -35.01 3.97
C ARG A 116 36.25 -34.28 4.76
N ALA A 117 35.11 -34.94 4.94
CA ALA A 117 33.95 -34.38 5.65
C ALA A 117 34.19 -34.10 7.16
N ASP A 118 35.32 -34.55 7.73
CA ASP A 118 35.63 -34.46 9.16
C ASP A 118 36.55 -33.28 9.55
N ASP A 119 36.78 -32.32 8.66
CA ASP A 119 37.53 -31.11 9.03
C ASP A 119 36.64 -30.17 9.85
N ALA A 120 36.70 -30.32 11.18
CA ALA A 120 35.86 -29.59 12.14
C ALA A 120 36.02 -28.06 12.05
N ASN A 121 37.08 -27.56 11.41
CA ASN A 121 37.23 -26.14 11.14
C ASN A 121 36.33 -25.68 9.98
N VAL A 122 36.32 -26.43 8.87
CA VAL A 122 35.53 -26.12 7.67
C VAL A 122 34.02 -26.21 7.95
N MET A 123 33.58 -27.18 8.76
CA MET A 123 32.18 -27.28 9.16
C MET A 123 31.72 -26.09 10.01
N ARG A 124 32.54 -25.65 10.98
CA ARG A 124 32.23 -24.46 11.79
C ARG A 124 32.17 -23.18 10.96
N ASP A 125 33.07 -23.01 9.99
CA ASP A 125 33.03 -21.86 9.09
C ASP A 125 31.74 -21.85 8.23
N ARG A 126 31.31 -23.02 7.75
CA ARG A 126 30.03 -23.15 7.03
C ARG A 126 28.82 -22.92 7.92
N ASP A 127 28.84 -23.42 9.15
CA ASP A 127 27.77 -23.18 10.12
C ASP A 127 27.66 -21.68 10.46
N LEU A 128 28.79 -20.98 10.62
CA LEU A 128 28.82 -19.53 10.80
C LEU A 128 28.28 -18.78 9.57
N GLU A 129 28.65 -19.22 8.37
CA GLU A 129 28.11 -18.66 7.12
C GLU A 129 26.58 -18.89 7.02
N VAL A 130 26.10 -20.07 7.39
CA VAL A 130 24.66 -20.38 7.43
C VAL A 130 23.94 -19.54 8.50
N ASP A 131 24.50 -19.40 9.69
CA ASP A 131 23.92 -18.58 10.75
C ASP A 131 23.83 -17.10 10.35
N THR A 132 24.86 -16.58 9.68
CA THR A 132 24.86 -15.20 9.20
C THR A 132 23.82 -14.98 8.11
N THR A 133 23.68 -15.93 7.17
CA THR A 133 22.64 -15.87 6.14
C THR A 133 21.24 -15.98 6.74
N LEU A 134 20.99 -16.92 7.66
CA LEU A 134 19.69 -17.07 8.32
C LEU A 134 19.28 -15.81 9.10
N LYS A 135 20.22 -15.18 9.81
CA LYS A 135 19.96 -13.89 10.48
C LYS A 135 19.64 -12.79 9.49
N SER A 136 20.38 -12.73 8.38
CA SER A 136 20.14 -11.76 7.31
C SER A 136 18.75 -11.92 6.68
N LEU A 137 18.37 -13.15 6.33
CA LEU A 137 17.05 -13.46 5.78
C LEU A 137 15.93 -13.18 6.78
N SER A 138 16.12 -13.54 8.06
CA SER A 138 15.15 -13.26 9.11
C SER A 138 14.93 -11.76 9.28
N GLN A 139 16.01 -10.98 9.28
CA GLN A 139 15.94 -9.51 9.32
C GLN A 139 15.22 -8.94 8.09
N GLN A 140 15.47 -9.50 6.91
CA GLN A 140 14.79 -9.07 5.68
C GLN A 140 13.29 -9.34 5.74
N ILE A 141 12.88 -10.49 6.29
CA ILE A 141 11.46 -10.81 6.51
C ILE A 141 10.84 -9.83 7.51
N GLU A 142 11.54 -9.53 8.61
CA GLU A 142 11.05 -8.59 9.62
C GLU A 142 10.92 -7.18 9.04
N ASN A 143 11.86 -6.75 8.19
CA ASN A 143 11.79 -5.47 7.49
C ASN A 143 10.55 -5.35 6.59
N ILE A 144 10.09 -6.46 6.00
CA ILE A 144 8.87 -6.49 5.16
C ILE A 144 7.60 -6.50 6.03
N ARG A 145 7.62 -7.23 7.15
CA ARG A 145 6.46 -7.39 8.05
C ARG A 145 6.21 -6.14 8.89
N SER A 146 7.27 -5.54 9.41
CA SER A 146 7.25 -4.37 10.27
C SER A 146 8.32 -3.37 9.78
N PRO A 147 7.97 -2.53 8.79
CA PRO A 147 8.93 -1.59 8.24
C PRO A 147 9.28 -0.50 9.24
N GLU A 148 10.57 -0.17 9.33
CA GLU A 148 11.08 0.83 10.29
C GLU A 148 10.77 2.28 9.88
N GLY A 149 10.32 2.51 8.64
CA GLY A 149 10.00 3.84 8.15
C GLY A 149 11.22 4.66 7.73
N THR A 150 12.41 4.04 7.68
CA THR A 150 13.62 4.66 7.14
C THR A 150 13.56 4.77 5.62
N ARG A 151 14.44 5.59 5.02
CA ARG A 151 14.47 5.76 3.55
C ARG A 151 14.69 4.47 2.76
N LYS A 152 15.38 3.50 3.37
CA LYS A 152 15.66 2.20 2.75
C LYS A 152 14.54 1.18 3.00
N ASN A 153 13.78 1.36 4.07
CA ASN A 153 12.65 0.50 4.42
C ASN A 153 11.43 1.35 4.79
N PRO A 154 10.80 2.02 3.80
CA PRO A 154 9.70 2.94 4.06
C PRO A 154 8.44 2.17 4.45
N ALA A 155 7.70 2.72 5.40
CA ALA A 155 6.35 2.26 5.68
C ALA A 155 5.34 2.85 4.71
N ARG A 156 4.18 2.21 4.60
CA ARG A 156 3.11 2.62 3.69
C ARG A 156 2.41 3.89 4.15
N THR A 157 2.19 4.04 5.45
CA THR A 157 1.68 5.27 6.07
C THR A 157 2.28 5.45 7.47
N CYS A 158 2.29 6.69 7.97
CA CYS A 158 2.66 6.98 9.37
C CYS A 158 1.72 6.35 10.40
N ARG A 159 0.49 5.98 9.99
CA ARG A 159 -0.42 5.19 10.84
C ARG A 159 0.06 3.75 11.00
N ASP A 160 0.57 3.13 9.94
CA ASP A 160 1.09 1.76 9.98
C ASP A 160 2.33 1.67 10.89
N LEU A 161 3.22 2.67 10.82
CA LEU A 161 4.36 2.78 11.74
C LEU A 161 3.92 2.81 13.20
N LYS A 162 2.93 3.64 13.53
CA LYS A 162 2.41 3.75 14.89
C LYS A 162 1.69 2.48 15.37
N MET A 163 1.11 1.70 14.45
CA MET A 163 0.48 0.42 14.79
C MET A 163 1.50 -0.70 14.99
N CYS A 164 2.63 -0.68 14.27
CA CYS A 164 3.72 -1.64 14.45
C CYS A 164 4.64 -1.28 15.63
N HIS A 165 4.83 0.01 15.88
CA HIS A 165 5.73 0.55 16.90
C HIS A 165 5.00 1.59 17.75
N GLY A 166 4.41 1.13 18.86
CA GLY A 166 3.60 1.97 19.76
C GLY A 166 4.38 3.06 20.49
N ASP A 167 5.69 2.85 20.67
CA ASP A 167 6.55 3.72 21.49
C ASP A 167 7.26 4.81 20.67
N TRP A 168 7.03 4.84 19.35
CA TRP A 168 7.70 5.76 18.45
C TRP A 168 7.05 7.15 18.46
N LYS A 169 7.89 8.17 18.53
CA LYS A 169 7.47 9.57 18.53
C LYS A 169 7.17 10.07 17.10
N SER A 170 6.29 11.07 17.01
CA SER A 170 5.99 11.82 15.77
C SER A 170 7.04 12.87 15.46
#